data_AF-A0A7C8ANE7-F1
#
_entry.id   AF-A0A7C8ANE7-F1
#
_cell.length_a   1.000
_cell.length_b   1.000
_cell.length_c   1.000
_cell.angle_alpha   90.00
_cell.angle_beta   90.00
_cell.angle_gamma   90.00
#
_symmetry.space_group_name_H-M   'P 1'
#
loop_
_entity.id
_entity.type
_entity.pdbx_description
1 polymer ?
#
loop_
_entity_poly.entity_id
_entity_poly.type
_entity_poly.pdbx_seq_one_letter_code
_entity_poly.pdbx_strand_id
1 'polypeptide(L)'
;MRHCKVCVHPERTDIEKALIKGESYREISLRFSLSIPSIFRHYKNHLAAGLAKAREIKELVVSQAALLEAEQKETRDEVRADILMGELSKCIHRVNLIYSACDEYLRDVEDPEKYDIGPRSEDVMVTYFERVGDGGKEIRRKRKLSAILADLNERDGLRTEFAEIKHADPRELALKALSESRGQLALLVDVQLVAHNVVQSGRFQEEVLSFIDELDPGLKKRFLDRLAEKRMFQAAISPPGGMMRVKVNDLP
;
A
#
# COMPACT_ATOMS: atom_id res chain seq x y z
N MET A 1 66.16 21.81 5.27
CA MET A 1 64.68 21.92 5.10
C MET A 1 64.14 22.85 6.18
N ARG A 2 63.55 24.01 5.83
CA ARG A 2 62.93 24.89 6.85
C ARG A 2 61.66 24.23 7.37
N HIS A 3 61.56 24.07 8.69
CA HIS A 3 60.42 23.43 9.33
C HIS A 3 59.19 24.35 9.20
N CYS A 4 58.02 23.80 8.88
CA CYS A 4 56.80 24.60 8.74
C CYS A 4 56.42 25.20 10.11
N LYS A 5 56.38 26.54 10.22
CA LYS A 5 56.08 27.23 11.48
C LYS A 5 54.66 26.94 12.00
N VAL A 6 53.73 26.60 11.12
CA VAL A 6 52.36 26.23 11.50
C VAL A 6 52.31 24.80 12.07
N CYS A 7 53.11 23.88 11.54
CA CYS A 7 53.17 22.50 12.04
C CYS A 7 53.74 22.38 13.46
N VAL A 8 54.62 23.31 13.85
CA VAL A 8 55.22 23.36 15.19
C VAL A 8 54.53 24.35 16.13
N HIS A 9 53.46 25.00 15.68
CA HIS A 9 52.72 25.96 16.49
C HIS A 9 51.92 25.22 17.58
N PRO A 10 51.92 25.68 18.86
CA PRO A 10 51.16 25.04 19.94
C PRO A 10 49.66 24.93 19.61
N GLU A 11 49.10 25.95 18.96
CA GLU A 11 47.68 26.01 18.55
C GLU A 11 47.45 25.52 17.11
N ARG A 12 48.27 24.60 16.60
CA ARG A 12 48.18 24.08 15.23
C ARG A 12 46.75 23.63 14.88
N THR A 13 46.11 22.88 15.77
CA THR A 13 44.75 22.35 15.56
C THR A 13 43.72 23.45 15.36
N ASP A 14 43.84 24.57 16.05
CA ASP A 14 42.87 25.67 15.93
C ASP A 14 43.13 26.53 14.70
N ILE A 15 44.40 26.66 14.29
CA ILE A 15 44.77 27.23 12.98
C ILE A 15 44.22 26.36 11.85
N GLU A 16 44.37 25.04 11.92
CA GLU A 16 43.83 24.11 10.91
C GLU A 16 42.30 24.13 10.87
N LYS A 17 41.60 24.19 12.01
CA LYS A 17 40.14 24.38 12.05
C LYS A 17 39.70 25.69 11.41
N ALA A 18 40.37 26.80 11.69
CA ALA A 18 40.08 28.09 11.08
C ALA A 18 40.27 28.06 9.55
N LEU A 19 41.32 27.37 9.09
CA LEU A 19 41.56 27.14 7.66
C LEU A 19 40.48 26.27 7.00
N ILE A 20 40.04 25.19 7.67
CA ILE A 20 38.99 24.29 7.18
C ILE A 20 37.64 25.02 7.10
N LYS A 21 37.38 25.92 8.05
CA LYS A 21 36.17 26.77 8.08
C LYS A 21 36.17 27.86 7.01
N GLY A 22 37.31 28.12 6.35
CA GLY A 22 37.46 29.13 5.31
C GLY A 22 37.67 30.55 5.83
N GLU A 23 38.16 30.72 7.07
CA GLU A 23 38.51 32.05 7.60
C GLU A 23 39.65 32.68 6.77
N SER A 24 39.69 34.01 6.68
CA SER A 24 40.68 34.68 5.84
C SER A 24 42.09 34.52 6.40
N TYR A 25 43.09 34.34 5.52
CA TYR A 25 44.49 34.23 5.97
C TYR A 25 44.95 35.47 6.75
N ARG A 26 44.33 36.63 6.51
CA ARG A 26 44.60 37.88 7.22
C ARG A 26 44.12 37.82 8.67
N GLU A 27 42.92 37.31 8.93
CA GLU A 27 42.39 37.15 10.29
C GLU A 27 43.16 36.09 11.07
N ILE A 28 43.48 34.96 10.42
CA ILE A 28 44.28 33.89 11.03
C ILE A 28 45.71 34.40 11.34
N SER A 29 46.28 35.21 10.44
CA SER A 29 47.59 35.85 10.64
C SER A 29 47.61 36.75 11.86
N LEU A 30 46.58 37.58 12.03
CA LEU A 30 46.45 38.49 13.18
C LEU A 30 46.22 37.74 14.49
N ARG A 31 45.35 36.71 14.48
CA ARG A 31 44.97 35.95 15.67
C ARG A 31 46.13 35.12 16.24
N PHE A 32 46.91 34.49 15.35
CA PHE A 32 47.96 33.55 15.74
C PHE A 32 49.38 34.08 15.49
N SER A 33 49.53 35.37 15.16
CA SER A 33 50.83 36.01 14.90
C SER A 33 51.72 35.27 13.88
N LEU A 34 51.10 34.67 12.87
CA LEU A 34 51.78 33.92 11.80
C LEU A 34 51.76 34.73 10.51
N SER A 35 52.82 34.65 9.70
CA SER A 35 52.82 35.33 8.41
C SER A 35 51.89 34.63 7.41
N ILE A 36 51.16 35.42 6.61
CA ILE A 36 50.26 34.93 5.55
C ILE A 36 50.95 33.90 4.63
N PRO A 37 52.20 34.09 4.17
CA PRO A 37 52.89 33.09 3.34
C PRO A 37 53.20 31.78 4.08
N SER A 38 53.32 31.81 5.41
CA SER A 38 53.50 30.60 6.22
C SER A 38 52.19 29.81 6.33
N ILE A 39 51.08 30.51 6.53
CA ILE A 39 49.72 29.93 6.58
C ILE A 39 49.35 29.33 5.21
N PHE A 40 49.58 30.07 4.13
CA PHE A 40 49.29 29.62 2.77
C PHE A 40 50.09 28.36 2.39
N ARG A 41 51.41 28.33 2.68
CA ARG A 41 52.24 27.14 2.41
C ARG A 41 51.81 25.94 3.26
N HIS A 42 51.38 26.16 4.50
CA HIS A 42 50.83 25.10 5.34
C HIS A 42 49.57 24.51 4.71
N TYR A 43 48.62 25.36 4.35
CA TYR A 43 47.38 24.94 3.69
C TYR A 43 47.66 24.13 2.42
N LYS A 44 48.50 24.67 1.52
CA LYS A 44 48.81 24.05 0.24
C LYS A 44 49.56 22.72 0.36
N ASN A 45 50.56 22.65 1.24
CA ASN A 45 51.49 21.51 1.27
C ASN A 45 51.08 20.42 2.27
N HIS A 46 50.27 20.75 3.28
CA HIS A 46 49.95 19.83 4.37
C HIS A 46 48.45 19.56 4.51
N LEU A 47 47.58 20.51 4.20
CA LEU A 47 46.13 20.36 4.40
C LEU A 47 45.36 19.97 3.13
N ALA A 48 45.72 20.56 1.98
CA ALA A 48 44.94 20.44 0.75
C ALA A 48 44.70 18.99 0.30
N ALA A 49 45.72 18.14 0.36
CA ALA A 49 45.61 16.73 -0.02
C ALA A 49 44.71 15.93 0.95
N GLY A 50 44.81 16.19 2.26
CA GLY A 50 43.97 15.56 3.26
C GLY A 50 42.50 15.97 3.14
N LEU A 51 42.23 17.23 2.82
CA LEU A 51 40.88 17.75 2.62
C LEU A 51 40.23 17.24 1.33
N ALA A 52 41.01 17.10 0.25
CA ALA A 52 40.52 16.46 -0.98
C ALA A 52 40.07 15.02 -0.70
N LYS A 53 40.91 14.24 0.00
CA LYS A 53 40.58 12.85 0.36
C LYS A 53 39.40 12.75 1.33
N ALA A 54 39.30 13.64 2.31
CA ALA A 54 38.16 13.70 3.23
C ALA A 54 36.86 14.04 2.51
N ARG A 55 36.91 14.89 1.48
CA ARG A 55 35.77 15.22 0.64
C ARG A 55 35.34 14.03 -0.22
N GLU A 56 36.27 13.32 -0.85
CA GLU A 56 35.99 12.09 -1.60
C GLU A 56 35.34 11.04 -0.69
N ILE A 57 35.87 10.81 0.51
CA ILE A 57 35.28 9.89 1.49
C ILE A 57 33.87 10.34 1.86
N LYS A 58 33.65 11.63 2.10
CA LYS A 58 32.32 12.16 2.42
C LYS A 58 31.33 11.93 1.27
N GLU A 59 31.75 12.19 0.03
CA GLU A 59 30.91 11.97 -1.16
C GLU A 59 30.57 10.49 -1.33
N LEU A 60 31.53 9.58 -1.11
CA LEU A 60 31.30 8.13 -1.11
C LEU A 60 30.31 7.70 -0.02
N VAL A 61 30.48 8.18 1.22
CA VAL A 61 29.59 7.84 2.34
C VAL A 61 28.16 8.32 2.09
N VAL A 62 27.98 9.53 1.54
CA VAL A 62 26.65 10.04 1.18
C VAL A 62 26.02 9.19 0.07
N SER A 63 26.80 8.78 -0.94
CA SER A 63 26.29 7.92 -2.00
C SER A 63 25.87 6.53 -1.50
N GLN A 64 26.66 5.92 -0.60
CA GLN A 64 26.31 4.64 0.03
C GLN A 64 25.06 4.74 0.90
N ALA A 65 24.91 5.82 1.68
CA ALA A 65 23.72 6.03 2.49
C ALA A 65 22.44 6.12 1.64
N ALA A 66 22.51 6.83 0.51
CA ALA A 66 21.38 6.95 -0.40
C ALA A 66 20.99 5.61 -1.06
N LEU A 67 21.98 4.76 -1.38
CA LEU A 67 21.72 3.41 -1.91
C LEU A 67 21.06 2.51 -0.86
N LEU A 68 21.57 2.51 0.38
CA LEU A 68 20.98 1.77 1.50
C LEU A 68 19.53 2.19 1.79
N GLU A 69 19.24 3.49 1.74
CA GLU A 69 17.87 4.00 1.91
C GLU A 69 16.94 3.55 0.77
N ALA A 70 17.44 3.49 -0.47
CA ALA A 70 16.67 3.01 -1.62
C ALA A 70 16.36 1.51 -1.51
N GLU A 71 17.35 0.67 -1.20
CA GLU A 71 17.18 -0.76 -0.96
C GLU A 71 16.19 -1.03 0.18
N GLN A 72 16.35 -0.35 1.32
CA GLN A 72 15.42 -0.51 2.45
C GLN A 72 13.98 -0.14 2.09
N LYS A 73 13.80 0.90 1.28
CA LYS A 73 12.48 1.32 0.83
C LYS A 73 11.87 0.26 -0.09
N GLU A 74 12.64 -0.28 -1.02
CA GLU A 74 12.20 -1.36 -1.91
C GLU A 74 11.78 -2.59 -1.13
N THR A 75 12.61 -3.09 -0.21
CA THR A 75 12.26 -4.25 0.63
C THR A 75 11.00 -3.97 1.47
N ARG A 76 10.83 -2.75 1.96
CA ARG A 76 9.64 -2.36 2.73
C ARG A 76 8.38 -2.36 1.86
N ASP A 77 8.49 -1.89 0.63
CA ASP A 77 7.38 -1.84 -0.30
C ASP A 77 6.99 -3.26 -0.77
N GLU A 78 7.95 -4.17 -0.96
CA GLU A 78 7.71 -5.60 -1.22
C GLU A 78 7.00 -6.30 -0.06
N VAL A 79 7.52 -6.19 1.16
CA VAL A 79 6.88 -6.78 2.35
C VAL A 79 5.46 -6.24 2.53
N ARG A 80 5.24 -4.96 2.23
CA ARG A 80 3.90 -4.36 2.27
C ARG A 80 2.98 -4.97 1.21
N ALA A 81 3.47 -5.21 0.00
CA ALA A 81 2.70 -5.86 -1.06
C ALA A 81 2.28 -7.28 -0.65
N ASP A 82 3.20 -8.06 -0.07
CA ASP A 82 2.89 -9.42 0.41
C ASP A 82 1.82 -9.45 1.50
N ILE A 83 1.89 -8.52 2.46
CA ILE A 83 0.86 -8.39 3.52
C ILE A 83 -0.50 -8.06 2.90
N LEU A 84 -0.55 -7.10 1.97
CA LEU A 84 -1.78 -6.71 1.29
C LEU A 84 -2.37 -7.86 0.47
N MET A 85 -1.54 -8.59 -0.27
CA MET A 85 -1.96 -9.75 -1.05
C MET A 85 -2.45 -10.89 -0.15
N GLY A 86 -1.82 -11.10 1.02
CA GLY A 86 -2.25 -12.06 2.03
C GLY A 86 -3.63 -11.74 2.60
N GLU A 87 -3.88 -10.49 2.98
CA GLU A 87 -5.19 -10.05 3.47
C GLU A 87 -6.26 -10.11 2.38
N LEU A 88 -5.90 -9.76 1.16
CA LEU A 88 -6.78 -9.89 0.01
C LEU A 88 -7.22 -11.34 -0.21
N SER A 89 -6.28 -12.28 -0.21
CA SER A 89 -6.59 -13.70 -0.37
C SER A 89 -7.59 -14.18 0.70
N LYS A 90 -7.44 -13.73 1.96
CA LYS A 90 -8.40 -14.02 3.04
C LYS A 90 -9.78 -13.41 2.78
N CYS A 91 -9.84 -12.16 2.31
CA CYS A 91 -11.11 -11.51 1.95
C CYS A 91 -11.83 -12.27 0.83
N ILE A 92 -11.13 -12.62 -0.24
CA ILE A 92 -11.68 -13.40 -1.36
C ILE A 92 -12.16 -14.76 -0.86
N HIS A 93 -11.38 -15.43 -0.01
CA HIS A 93 -11.78 -16.72 0.56
C HIS A 93 -13.08 -16.62 1.37
N ARG A 94 -13.23 -15.59 2.22
CA ARG A 94 -14.46 -15.37 3.00
C ARG A 94 -15.66 -15.06 2.11
N VAL A 95 -15.45 -14.27 1.06
CA VAL A 95 -16.48 -13.98 0.06
C VAL A 95 -16.92 -15.27 -0.64
N ASN A 96 -15.96 -16.11 -1.07
CA ASN A 96 -16.27 -17.40 -1.68
C ASN A 96 -17.05 -18.32 -0.74
N LEU A 97 -16.75 -18.35 0.57
CA LEU A 97 -17.54 -19.13 1.53
C LEU A 97 -19.01 -18.68 1.58
N ILE A 98 -19.25 -17.37 1.54
CA ILE A 98 -20.63 -16.82 1.50
C ILE A 98 -21.30 -17.21 0.17
N TYR A 99 -20.59 -17.07 -0.95
CA TYR A 99 -21.13 -17.50 -2.25
C TYR A 99 -21.47 -18.98 -2.26
N SER A 100 -20.61 -19.85 -1.73
CA SER A 100 -20.88 -21.29 -1.66
C SER A 100 -22.09 -21.60 -0.79
N ALA A 101 -22.24 -20.93 0.36
CA ALA A 101 -23.40 -21.09 1.22
C ALA A 101 -24.70 -20.60 0.53
N CYS A 102 -24.62 -19.49 -0.21
CA CYS A 102 -25.74 -18.99 -1.00
C CYS A 102 -26.07 -19.92 -2.18
N ASP A 103 -25.08 -20.44 -2.89
CA ASP A 103 -25.26 -21.40 -3.99
C ASP A 103 -25.96 -22.67 -3.49
N GLU A 104 -25.44 -23.26 -2.40
CA GLU A 104 -26.04 -24.43 -1.76
C GLU A 104 -27.48 -24.15 -1.29
N TYR A 105 -27.70 -23.00 -0.65
CA TYR A 105 -29.01 -22.65 -0.14
C TYR A 105 -30.00 -22.34 -1.25
N LEU A 106 -29.60 -21.73 -2.37
CA LEU A 106 -30.52 -21.29 -3.43
C LEU A 106 -30.71 -22.32 -4.53
N ARG A 107 -29.89 -23.38 -4.62
CA ARG A 107 -30.03 -24.40 -5.65
C ARG A 107 -31.38 -25.09 -5.56
N ASP A 108 -32.03 -25.25 -6.72
CA ASP A 108 -33.27 -26.00 -6.83
C ASP A 108 -32.97 -27.50 -6.62
N VAL A 109 -33.82 -28.14 -5.80
CA VAL A 109 -33.64 -29.56 -5.40
C VAL A 109 -34.04 -30.51 -6.53
N GLU A 110 -34.97 -30.09 -7.40
CA GLU A 110 -35.44 -30.87 -8.55
C GLU A 110 -34.61 -30.59 -9.81
N ASP A 111 -34.04 -29.38 -9.94
CA ASP A 111 -33.19 -28.98 -11.06
C ASP A 111 -31.91 -28.24 -10.62
N PRO A 112 -30.79 -28.96 -10.37
CA PRO A 112 -29.54 -28.37 -9.88
C PRO A 112 -28.89 -27.29 -10.76
N GLU A 113 -29.32 -27.16 -12.02
CA GLU A 113 -28.87 -26.11 -12.94
C GLU A 113 -29.62 -24.79 -12.76
N LYS A 114 -30.62 -24.76 -11.85
CA LYS A 114 -31.42 -23.57 -11.56
C LYS A 114 -31.36 -23.20 -10.08
N TYR A 115 -31.61 -21.92 -9.83
CA TYR A 115 -31.85 -21.42 -8.48
C TYR A 115 -33.35 -21.32 -8.22
N ASP A 116 -33.79 -21.89 -7.10
CA ASP A 116 -35.13 -21.69 -6.56
C ASP A 116 -35.08 -20.57 -5.51
N ILE A 117 -35.83 -19.51 -5.79
CA ILE A 117 -35.95 -18.33 -4.95
C ILE A 117 -37.38 -18.21 -4.39
N GLY A 118 -38.14 -19.30 -4.43
CA GLY A 118 -39.45 -19.44 -3.81
C GLY A 118 -39.37 -19.43 -2.27
N PRO A 119 -40.48 -19.10 -1.60
CA PRO A 119 -40.53 -19.09 -0.14
C PRO A 119 -40.39 -20.51 0.42
N ARG A 120 -39.40 -20.72 1.29
CA ARG A 120 -39.18 -22.02 1.93
C ARG A 120 -40.15 -22.24 3.08
N SER A 121 -40.44 -23.51 3.37
CA SER A 121 -41.34 -23.89 4.47
C SER A 121 -40.86 -23.42 5.86
N GLU A 122 -39.57 -23.12 6.00
CA GLU A 122 -38.97 -22.58 7.21
C GLU A 122 -39.21 -21.07 7.41
N ASP A 123 -39.52 -20.36 6.33
CA ASP A 123 -39.73 -18.91 6.26
C ASP A 123 -41.22 -18.52 6.30
N VAL A 124 -42.09 -19.50 6.07
CA VAL A 124 -43.55 -19.31 6.01
C VAL A 124 -44.17 -19.59 7.37
N MET A 125 -44.81 -18.57 7.94
CA MET A 125 -45.64 -18.71 9.14
C MET A 125 -47.08 -19.00 8.72
N VAL A 126 -47.63 -20.11 9.19
CA VAL A 126 -48.99 -20.54 8.85
C VAL A 126 -49.87 -20.44 10.08
N THR A 127 -51.05 -19.87 9.88
CA THR A 127 -52.12 -19.87 10.87
C THR A 127 -53.19 -20.87 10.45
N TYR A 128 -53.57 -21.77 11.36
CA TYR A 128 -54.49 -22.88 11.08
C TYR A 128 -55.37 -23.18 12.30
N PHE A 129 -56.43 -23.95 12.09
CA PHE A 129 -57.30 -24.45 13.16
C PHE A 129 -57.04 -25.93 13.39
N GLU A 130 -56.93 -26.31 14.67
CA GLU A 130 -56.76 -27.69 15.11
C GLU A 130 -57.99 -28.13 15.90
N ARG A 131 -58.54 -29.30 15.56
CA ARG A 131 -59.64 -29.92 16.32
C ARG A 131 -59.06 -30.71 17.48
N VAL A 132 -59.45 -30.35 18.70
CA VAL A 132 -58.97 -31.04 19.91
C VAL A 132 -60.14 -31.69 20.63
N GLY A 133 -60.14 -33.03 20.66
CA GLY A 133 -61.14 -33.88 21.33
C GLY A 133 -62.39 -34.20 20.48
N ASP A 134 -63.16 -35.22 20.91
CA ASP A 134 -64.40 -35.69 20.25
C ASP A 134 -65.52 -34.63 20.17
N GLY A 135 -65.39 -33.53 20.91
CA GLY A 135 -66.36 -32.42 20.93
C GLY A 135 -66.15 -31.35 19.84
N GLY A 136 -65.20 -31.51 18.92
CA GLY A 136 -65.05 -30.64 17.74
C GLY A 136 -64.64 -29.19 18.04
N LYS A 137 -64.05 -28.90 19.21
CA LYS A 137 -63.61 -27.54 19.55
C LYS A 137 -62.36 -27.19 18.73
N GLU A 138 -62.49 -26.17 17.88
CA GLU A 138 -61.41 -25.69 17.01
C GLU A 138 -60.56 -24.63 17.74
N ILE A 139 -59.25 -24.86 17.79
CA ILE A 139 -58.28 -23.95 18.41
C ILE A 139 -57.40 -23.36 17.31
N ARG A 140 -57.34 -22.02 17.25
CA ARG A 140 -56.45 -21.29 16.33
C ARG A 140 -55.00 -21.41 16.80
N ARG A 141 -54.11 -21.85 15.92
CA ARG A 141 -52.66 -21.99 16.15
C ARG A 141 -51.88 -21.27 15.07
N LYS A 142 -50.64 -20.89 15.40
CA LYS A 142 -49.70 -20.23 14.48
C LYS A 142 -48.30 -20.81 14.68
N ARG A 143 -47.74 -21.44 13.65
CA ARG A 143 -46.42 -22.11 13.67
C ARG A 143 -45.75 -22.00 12.29
N LYS A 144 -44.46 -22.37 12.19
CA LYS A 144 -43.75 -22.47 10.90
C LYS A 144 -44.36 -23.59 10.04
N LEU A 145 -44.40 -23.40 8.72
CA LEU A 145 -44.91 -24.41 7.78
C LEU A 145 -44.12 -25.72 7.90
N SER A 146 -42.81 -25.68 8.08
CA SER A 146 -41.97 -26.87 8.28
C SER A 146 -42.39 -27.73 9.49
N ALA A 147 -42.73 -27.10 10.62
CA ALA A 147 -43.22 -27.82 11.81
C ALA A 147 -44.60 -28.44 11.60
N ILE A 148 -45.46 -27.78 10.80
CA ILE A 148 -46.79 -28.29 10.48
C ILE A 148 -46.69 -29.48 9.52
N LEU A 149 -45.80 -29.41 8.52
CA LEU A 149 -45.55 -30.51 7.59
C LEU A 149 -44.97 -31.74 8.30
N ALA A 150 -44.08 -31.55 9.26
CA ALA A 150 -43.55 -32.64 10.09
C ALA A 150 -44.66 -33.32 10.91
N ASP A 151 -45.53 -32.52 11.56
CA ASP A 151 -46.66 -33.04 12.34
C ASP A 151 -47.72 -33.73 11.46
N LEU A 152 -47.95 -33.24 10.23
CA LEU A 152 -48.91 -33.78 9.26
C LEU A 152 -48.50 -35.16 8.73
N ASN A 153 -47.21 -35.43 8.60
CA ASN A 153 -46.72 -36.76 8.23
C ASN A 153 -47.07 -37.82 9.29
N GLU A 154 -47.44 -37.41 10.51
CA GLU A 154 -47.80 -38.28 11.63
C GLU A 154 -49.32 -38.27 11.97
N ARG A 155 -50.11 -37.29 11.49
CA ARG A 155 -51.55 -37.14 11.83
C ARG A 155 -52.39 -36.49 10.72
N ASP A 156 -53.58 -37.03 10.49
CA ASP A 156 -54.61 -36.43 9.60
C ASP A 156 -55.47 -35.38 10.33
N GLY A 157 -55.71 -34.21 9.71
CA GLY A 157 -56.80 -33.30 10.12
C GLY A 157 -56.55 -31.78 10.14
N LEU A 158 -55.43 -31.28 9.60
CA LEU A 158 -55.14 -29.84 9.63
C LEU A 158 -55.66 -29.11 8.38
N ARG A 159 -56.43 -28.03 8.58
CA ARG A 159 -56.91 -27.14 7.49
C ARG A 159 -56.26 -25.77 7.61
N THR A 160 -55.50 -25.38 6.60
CA THR A 160 -54.80 -24.09 6.53
C THR A 160 -55.74 -22.98 6.06
N GLU A 161 -55.62 -21.78 6.64
CA GLU A 161 -56.44 -20.61 6.28
C GLU A 161 -55.60 -19.50 5.67
N PHE A 162 -54.40 -19.25 6.22
CA PHE A 162 -53.56 -18.12 5.82
C PHE A 162 -52.08 -18.38 6.10
N ALA A 163 -51.22 -17.96 5.16
CA ALA A 163 -49.77 -18.05 5.24
C ALA A 163 -49.13 -16.67 5.00
N GLU A 164 -48.18 -16.28 5.83
CA GLU A 164 -47.45 -15.00 5.74
C GLU A 164 -45.94 -15.20 5.87
N ILE A 165 -45.18 -14.34 5.20
CA ILE A 165 -43.71 -14.27 5.27
C ILE A 165 -43.36 -13.05 6.12
N LYS A 166 -42.60 -13.24 7.20
CA LYS A 166 -42.34 -12.18 8.20
C LYS A 166 -40.90 -11.68 8.28
N HIS A 167 -39.98 -12.27 7.53
CA HIS A 167 -38.57 -11.85 7.53
C HIS A 167 -38.27 -10.88 6.40
N ALA A 168 -37.24 -10.04 6.61
CA ALA A 168 -36.67 -9.21 5.55
C ALA A 168 -36.31 -10.11 4.37
N ASP A 169 -36.70 -9.70 3.17
CA ASP A 169 -36.56 -10.53 1.99
C ASP A 169 -35.08 -10.90 1.78
N PRO A 170 -34.68 -12.18 1.94
CA PRO A 170 -33.30 -12.59 1.80
C PRO A 170 -32.76 -12.28 0.40
N ARG A 171 -33.62 -12.08 -0.60
CA ARG A 171 -33.27 -11.63 -1.96
C ARG A 171 -32.75 -10.21 -1.97
N GLU A 172 -33.40 -9.30 -1.25
CA GLU A 172 -32.96 -7.91 -1.17
C GLU A 172 -31.61 -7.82 -0.46
N LEU A 173 -31.42 -8.65 0.57
CA LEU A 173 -30.15 -8.75 1.30
C LEU A 173 -29.04 -9.33 0.42
N ALA A 174 -29.31 -10.41 -0.32
CA ALA A 174 -28.36 -11.03 -1.24
C ALA A 174 -27.97 -10.08 -2.38
N LEU A 175 -28.93 -9.39 -2.99
CA LEU A 175 -28.66 -8.41 -4.06
C LEU A 175 -27.84 -7.21 -3.56
N LYS A 176 -28.10 -6.73 -2.34
CA LYS A 176 -27.26 -5.68 -1.71
C LYS A 176 -25.84 -6.17 -1.48
N ALA A 177 -25.67 -7.37 -0.92
CA ALA A 177 -24.36 -7.96 -0.69
C ALA A 177 -23.58 -8.21 -1.99
N LEU A 178 -24.25 -8.66 -3.06
CA LEU A 178 -23.67 -8.82 -4.40
C LEU A 178 -23.20 -7.48 -4.99
N SER A 179 -24.02 -6.44 -4.85
CA SER A 179 -23.69 -5.09 -5.31
C SER A 179 -22.47 -4.51 -4.58
N GLU A 180 -22.40 -4.68 -3.26
CA GLU A 180 -21.23 -4.28 -2.46
C GLU A 180 -19.98 -5.08 -2.85
N SER A 181 -20.11 -6.38 -3.05
CA SER A 181 -19.02 -7.26 -3.49
C SER A 181 -18.47 -6.83 -4.85
N ARG A 182 -19.33 -6.45 -5.79
CA ARG A 182 -18.91 -5.90 -7.10
C ARG A 182 -18.12 -4.60 -6.94
N GLY A 183 -18.54 -3.72 -6.03
CA GLY A 183 -17.81 -2.49 -5.70
C GLY A 183 -16.42 -2.77 -5.14
N GLN A 184 -16.29 -3.78 -4.26
CA GLN A 184 -15.00 -4.20 -3.70
C GLN A 184 -14.08 -4.83 -4.75
N LEU A 185 -14.62 -5.65 -5.68
CA LEU A 185 -13.85 -6.24 -6.77
C LEU A 185 -13.31 -5.18 -7.76
N ALA A 186 -14.09 -4.13 -8.06
CA ALA A 186 -13.61 -3.03 -8.90
C ALA A 186 -12.43 -2.29 -8.23
N LEU A 187 -12.56 -2.00 -6.94
CA LEU A 187 -11.51 -1.36 -6.15
C LEU A 187 -10.24 -2.23 -6.09
N LEU A 188 -10.42 -3.55 -6.12
CA LEU A 188 -9.34 -4.51 -6.18
C LEU A 188 -8.55 -4.46 -7.48
N VAL A 189 -9.26 -4.42 -8.62
CA VAL A 189 -8.63 -4.29 -9.94
C VAL A 189 -7.83 -3.00 -10.02
N ASP A 190 -8.36 -1.90 -9.48
CA ASP A 190 -7.64 -0.62 -9.44
C ASP A 190 -6.35 -0.72 -8.62
N VAL A 191 -6.40 -1.35 -7.44
CA VAL A 191 -5.21 -1.59 -6.60
C VAL A 191 -4.20 -2.47 -7.33
N GLN A 192 -4.66 -3.54 -8.00
CA GLN A 192 -3.80 -4.44 -8.76
C GLN A 192 -3.13 -3.74 -9.95
N LEU A 193 -3.85 -2.86 -10.65
CA LEU A 193 -3.32 -2.08 -11.76
C LEU A 193 -2.23 -1.11 -11.27
N VAL A 194 -2.46 -0.44 -10.15
CA VAL A 194 -1.45 0.44 -9.53
C VAL A 194 -0.23 -0.36 -9.09
N ALA A 195 -0.42 -1.51 -8.43
CA ALA A 195 0.68 -2.37 -8.00
C ALA A 195 1.49 -2.90 -9.20
N HIS A 196 0.83 -3.35 -10.26
CA HIS A 196 1.49 -3.79 -11.49
C HIS A 196 2.31 -2.66 -12.13
N ASN A 197 1.77 -1.44 -12.18
CA ASN A 197 2.50 -0.29 -12.72
C ASN A 197 3.74 0.05 -11.89
N VAL A 198 3.68 -0.09 -10.56
CA VAL A 198 4.84 0.10 -9.67
C VAL A 198 5.92 -0.95 -9.95
N VAL A 199 5.54 -2.23 -10.04
CA VAL A 199 6.49 -3.33 -10.33
C VAL A 199 7.13 -3.19 -11.71
N GLN A 200 6.34 -2.86 -12.74
CA GLN A 200 6.87 -2.62 -14.09
C GLN A 200 7.82 -1.41 -14.13
N SER A 201 7.52 -0.37 -13.34
CA SER A 201 8.42 0.79 -13.23
C SER A 201 9.74 0.43 -12.57
N GLY A 202 9.75 -0.47 -11.58
CA GLY A 202 10.97 -1.01 -10.96
C GLY A 202 11.84 -1.76 -11.97
N ARG A 203 11.24 -2.72 -12.71
CA ARG A 203 11.95 -3.45 -13.78
C ARG A 203 12.52 -2.54 -14.86
N PHE A 204 11.75 -1.56 -15.31
CA PHE A 204 12.24 -0.58 -16.28
C PHE A 204 13.41 0.23 -15.72
N GLN A 205 13.39 0.60 -14.44
CA GLN A 205 14.51 1.30 -13.80
C GLN A 205 15.76 0.44 -13.75
N GLU A 206 15.66 -0.84 -13.38
CA GLU A 206 16.79 -1.77 -13.39
C GLU A 206 17.42 -1.92 -14.78
N GLU A 207 16.58 -2.09 -15.80
CA GLU A 207 17.01 -2.27 -17.19
C GLU A 207 17.65 -0.99 -17.76
N VAL A 208 17.12 0.18 -17.38
CA VAL A 208 17.74 1.47 -17.72
C VAL A 208 19.07 1.66 -16.99
N LEU A 209 19.17 1.27 -15.72
CA LEU A 209 20.41 1.36 -14.95
C LEU A 209 21.49 0.43 -15.51
N SER A 210 21.13 -0.81 -15.89
CA SER A 210 22.08 -1.72 -16.53
C SER A 210 22.57 -1.15 -17.86
N PHE A 211 21.68 -0.57 -18.67
CA PHE A 211 22.06 0.07 -19.92
C PHE A 211 22.97 1.29 -19.70
N ILE A 212 22.73 2.07 -18.65
CA ILE A 212 23.58 3.21 -18.27
C ILE A 212 24.97 2.74 -17.79
N ASP A 213 25.06 1.60 -17.13
CA ASP A 213 26.33 1.01 -16.71
C ASP A 213 27.18 0.51 -17.89
N GLU A 214 26.55 0.16 -19.01
CA GLU A 214 27.22 -0.21 -20.26
C GLU A 214 27.69 1.00 -21.10
N LEU A 215 27.25 2.22 -20.77
CA LEU A 215 27.66 3.43 -21.49
C LEU A 215 29.10 3.85 -21.17
N ASP A 216 29.74 4.51 -22.15
CA ASP A 216 31.02 5.17 -21.94
C ASP A 216 30.96 6.16 -20.75
N PRO A 217 31.98 6.19 -19.86
CA PRO A 217 31.96 7.01 -18.64
C PRO A 217 31.67 8.50 -18.88
N GLY A 218 32.11 9.05 -20.02
CA GLY A 218 31.85 10.44 -20.37
C GLY A 218 30.38 10.71 -20.73
N LEU A 219 29.74 9.75 -21.38
CA LEU A 219 28.32 9.80 -21.74
C LEU A 219 27.43 9.60 -20.51
N LYS A 220 27.78 8.63 -19.66
CA LYS A 220 27.12 8.34 -18.38
C LYS A 220 27.07 9.58 -17.50
N LYS A 221 28.18 10.29 -17.35
CA LYS A 221 28.26 11.53 -16.57
C LYS A 221 27.33 12.62 -17.12
N ARG A 222 27.37 12.88 -18.43
CA ARG A 222 26.50 13.88 -19.08
C ARG A 222 25.01 13.54 -18.95
N PHE A 223 24.67 12.26 -18.97
CA PHE A 223 23.31 11.78 -18.81
C PHE A 223 22.80 12.01 -17.37
N LEU A 224 23.61 11.65 -16.37
CA LEU A 224 23.31 11.90 -14.96
C LEU A 224 23.19 13.39 -14.63
N ASP A 225 24.09 14.22 -15.18
CA ASP A 225 24.05 15.68 -15.00
C ASP A 225 22.73 16.28 -15.54
N ARG A 226 22.29 15.87 -16.74
CA ARG A 226 21.00 16.30 -17.31
C ARG A 226 19.78 15.80 -16.52
N LEU A 227 19.85 14.59 -15.98
CA LEU A 227 18.78 14.04 -15.13
C LEU A 227 18.66 14.81 -13.81
N ALA A 228 19.78 15.18 -13.20
CA ALA A 228 19.82 16.01 -12.01
C ALA A 228 19.21 17.40 -12.28
N GLU A 229 19.59 18.06 -13.38
CA GLU A 229 19.00 19.34 -13.80
C GLU A 229 17.48 19.25 -13.98
N LYS A 230 16.98 18.21 -14.66
CA LYS A 230 15.53 18.00 -14.85
C LYS A 230 14.79 17.69 -13.55
N ARG A 231 15.36 16.89 -12.64
CA ARG A 231 14.76 16.59 -11.33
C ARG A 231 14.65 17.84 -10.47
N MET A 232 15.66 18.70 -10.47
CA MET A 232 15.60 20.00 -9.77
C MET A 232 14.49 20.89 -10.33
N PHE A 233 14.26 20.83 -11.65
CA PHE A 233 13.17 21.56 -12.30
C PHE A 233 11.78 21.02 -11.95
N GLN A 234 11.58 19.69 -11.93
CA GLN A 234 10.30 19.07 -11.52
C GLN A 234 9.99 19.26 -10.02
N ALA A 235 11.00 19.23 -9.16
CA ALA A 235 10.85 19.53 -7.74
C ALA A 235 10.49 21.00 -7.48
N ALA A 236 10.94 21.92 -8.34
CA ALA A 236 10.59 23.34 -8.26
C ALA A 236 9.17 23.66 -8.78
N ILE A 237 8.59 22.79 -9.61
CA ILE A 237 7.26 22.97 -10.22
C ILE A 237 6.16 22.20 -9.47
N SER A 238 6.52 21.20 -8.65
CA SER A 238 5.55 20.44 -7.86
C SER A 238 5.20 21.18 -6.56
N PRO A 239 3.92 21.53 -6.30
CA PRO A 239 3.55 22.18 -5.06
C PRO A 239 3.71 21.19 -3.88
N PRO A 240 4.06 21.69 -2.67
CA PRO A 240 4.25 20.83 -1.51
C PRO A 240 2.89 20.26 -1.07
N GLY A 241 2.69 18.96 -1.32
CA GLY A 241 1.60 18.18 -0.74
C GLY A 241 0.20 18.55 -1.23
N GLY A 242 -0.22 17.97 -2.35
CA GLY A 242 -1.61 17.97 -2.75
C GLY A 242 -1.90 16.77 -3.64
N MET A 243 -2.56 15.75 -3.09
CA MET A 243 -3.17 14.67 -3.88
C MET A 243 -4.08 15.31 -4.92
N MET A 244 -3.67 15.30 -6.19
CA MET A 244 -4.53 15.66 -7.30
C MET A 244 -5.56 14.52 -7.45
N ARG A 245 -6.72 14.66 -6.79
CA ARG A 245 -7.90 13.85 -7.09
C ARG A 245 -8.32 14.20 -8.52
N VAL A 246 -7.99 13.35 -9.47
CA VAL A 246 -8.65 13.36 -10.78
C VAL A 246 -10.10 12.94 -10.53
N LYS A 247 -11.04 13.87 -10.74
CA LYS A 247 -12.47 13.55 -10.75
C LYS A 247 -12.74 12.78 -12.05
N VAL A 248 -13.31 11.58 -11.92
CA VAL A 248 -13.59 10.63 -13.00
C VAL A 248 -14.80 11.06 -13.87
N ASN A 249 -15.24 12.31 -13.83
CA ASN A 249 -16.48 12.73 -14.49
C ASN A 249 -16.31 13.49 -15.81
N ASP A 250 -15.10 13.63 -16.35
CA ASP A 250 -14.91 14.30 -17.64
C ASP A 250 -13.95 13.50 -18.53
N LEU A 251 -14.48 12.51 -19.25
CA LEU A 251 -14.02 12.03 -20.55
C LEU A 251 -15.26 11.53 -21.34
N PRO A 252 -15.31 11.78 -22.66
CA PRO A 252 -16.52 11.71 -23.50
C PRO A 252 -17.08 10.30 -23.71
#